data_AF-E3IZK6-F1
#
_entry.id   AF-E3IZK6-F1
#
_cell.length_a   1.000
_cell.length_b   1.000
_cell.length_c   1.000
_cell.angle_alpha   90.00
_cell.angle_beta   90.00
_cell.angle_gamma   90.00
#
_symmetry.space_group_name_H-M   'P 1'
#
loop_
_entity.id
_entity.type
_entity.pdbx_description
1 polymer ?
#
loop_
_entity_poly.entity_id
_entity_poly.type
_entity_poly.pdbx_seq_one_letter_code
_entity_poly.pdbx_strand_id
1 'polypeptide(L)'
;MAPAGLAWQTLPEPGVLALVDTVSRRAAALARPDPADLPITELVTVEQQVARWLDPATRSDAETVLAGRLAGDPMPTLRSVCWLIASWAVVLHLRTGAAPSEVLDRLTLCGIWRGPQAPETERIWELLTAQVRTGALAALTDDVGTATAFRAAAHTRVAGYAECLLHHSLMLMSSLWLTLGAHGLEPPDVAATLAVYTHDGFDRPQGSFRPLG
;
A
#
# COMPACT_ATOMS: atom_id res chain seq x y z
N MET A 1 7.45 3.98 17.82
CA MET A 1 6.54 4.74 18.71
C MET A 1 5.19 4.76 18.01
N ALA A 2 4.06 4.55 18.70
CA ALA A 2 2.78 4.44 17.98
C ALA A 2 2.36 5.83 17.42
N PRO A 3 1.82 5.91 16.18
CA PRO A 3 1.39 7.17 15.59
C PRO A 3 0.28 7.82 16.41
N ALA A 4 0.13 9.14 16.35
CA ALA A 4 -0.91 9.85 17.08
C ALA A 4 -2.31 9.24 16.83
N GLY A 5 -2.95 8.73 17.88
CA GLY A 5 -4.28 8.13 17.81
C GLY A 5 -4.34 6.67 17.35
N LEU A 6 -3.20 6.00 17.17
CA LEU A 6 -3.10 4.57 16.87
C LEU A 6 -2.29 3.85 17.96
N ALA A 7 -2.60 2.59 18.23
CA ALA A 7 -1.89 1.75 19.18
C ALA A 7 -1.71 0.33 18.63
N TRP A 8 -0.50 -0.21 18.80
CA TRP A 8 -0.18 -1.59 18.45
C TRP A 8 -0.39 -2.51 19.64
N GLN A 9 -0.96 -3.69 19.39
CA GLN A 9 -1.12 -4.75 20.38
C GLN A 9 -0.68 -6.08 19.76
N THR A 10 0.02 -6.90 20.54
CA THR A 10 0.41 -8.24 20.12
C THR A 10 -0.81 -9.17 20.16
N LEU A 11 -0.98 -9.98 19.13
CA LEU A 11 -1.97 -11.05 19.11
C LEU A 11 -1.32 -12.41 19.41
N PRO A 12 -2.10 -13.43 19.82
CA PRO A 12 -1.58 -14.78 20.01
C PRO A 12 -1.06 -15.41 18.70
N GLU A 13 -1.54 -14.95 17.55
CA GLU A 13 -1.12 -15.49 16.25
C GLU A 13 0.28 -15.00 15.86
N PRO A 14 1.19 -15.90 15.45
CA PRO A 14 2.50 -15.51 14.97
C PRO A 14 2.37 -14.71 13.66
N GLY A 15 3.19 -13.68 13.49
CA GLY A 15 3.17 -12.87 12.27
C GLY A 15 2.08 -11.80 12.23
N VAL A 16 1.27 -11.63 13.30
CA VAL A 16 0.11 -10.72 13.30
C VAL A 16 0.17 -9.73 14.46
N LEU A 17 -0.15 -8.47 14.19
CA LEU A 17 -0.40 -7.44 15.20
C LEU A 17 -1.81 -6.88 15.05
N ALA A 18 -2.41 -6.49 16.16
CA ALA A 18 -3.59 -5.64 16.13
C ALA A 18 -3.15 -4.17 16.06
N LEU A 19 -3.71 -3.44 15.10
CA LEU A 19 -3.69 -1.98 15.05
C LEU A 19 -5.03 -1.47 15.54
N VAL A 20 -5.01 -0.65 16.58
CA VAL A 20 -6.20 -0.10 17.24
C VAL A 20 -6.20 1.41 17.11
N ASP A 21 -7.29 1.99 16.60
CA ASP A 21 -7.49 3.43 16.69
C ASP A 21 -8.03 3.79 18.07
N THR A 22 -7.27 4.61 18.81
CA THR A 22 -7.60 4.94 20.19
C THR A 22 -8.79 5.90 20.31
N VAL A 23 -9.15 6.60 19.23
CA VAL A 23 -10.28 7.54 19.17
C VAL A 23 -11.55 6.80 18.80
N SER A 24 -11.54 6.05 17.70
CA SER A 24 -12.74 5.32 17.22
C SER A 24 -12.95 3.97 17.92
N ARG A 25 -11.91 3.45 18.58
CA ARG A 25 -11.86 2.12 19.22
C ARG A 25 -11.98 0.94 18.25
N ARG A 26 -11.98 1.18 16.93
CA ARG A 26 -11.91 0.12 15.92
C ARG A 26 -10.53 -0.50 15.88
N ALA A 27 -10.47 -1.78 15.55
CA ALA A 27 -9.22 -2.50 15.43
C ALA A 27 -9.18 -3.36 14.15
N ALA A 28 -7.98 -3.60 13.65
CA ALA A 28 -7.73 -4.55 12.59
C ALA A 28 -6.48 -5.37 12.92
N ALA A 29 -6.50 -6.65 12.57
CA ALA A 29 -5.32 -7.50 12.57
C ALA A 29 -4.58 -7.29 11.24
N LEU A 30 -3.29 -7.01 11.35
CA LEU A 30 -2.35 -6.85 10.26
C LEU A 30 -1.36 -8.00 10.34
N ALA A 31 -1.32 -8.83 9.30
CA ALA A 31 -0.42 -9.96 9.18
C ALA A 31 0.72 -9.64 8.22
N ARG A 32 1.90 -10.22 8.47
CA ARG A 32 2.98 -10.25 7.49
C ARG A 32 2.48 -10.92 6.20
N PRO A 33 2.84 -10.41 5.01
CA PRO A 33 2.67 -11.19 3.78
C PRO A 33 3.46 -12.50 3.85
N ASP A 34 3.08 -13.46 3.00
CA ASP A 34 3.81 -14.73 2.88
C ASP A 34 5.25 -14.42 2.41
N PRO A 35 6.29 -14.89 3.12
CA PRO A 35 7.68 -14.56 2.81
C PRO A 35 8.16 -15.12 1.45
N ALA A 36 7.54 -16.18 0.92
CA ALA A 36 7.83 -16.67 -0.43
C ALA A 36 7.32 -15.71 -1.51
N ASP A 37 6.37 -14.86 -1.14
CA ASP A 37 5.57 -14.05 -2.04
C ASP A 37 5.98 -12.57 -1.97
N LEU A 38 6.20 -12.08 -0.75
CA LEU A 38 6.72 -10.75 -0.44
C LEU A 38 7.43 -10.77 0.93
N PRO A 39 8.77 -10.86 0.97
CA PRO A 39 9.53 -10.84 2.22
C PRO A 39 9.30 -9.54 3.02
N ILE A 40 9.24 -9.61 4.36
CA ILE A 40 9.04 -8.41 5.18
C ILE A 40 10.16 -7.38 4.99
N THR A 41 11.39 -7.84 4.73
CA THR A 41 12.56 -6.97 4.51
C THR A 41 12.43 -6.14 3.24
N GLU A 42 11.81 -6.71 2.21
CA GLU A 42 11.47 -6.02 0.97
C GLU A 42 10.45 -4.92 1.24
N LEU A 43 9.38 -5.27 1.96
CA LEU A 43 8.32 -4.34 2.32
C LEU A 43 8.81 -3.17 3.18
N VAL A 44 9.66 -3.43 4.18
CA VAL A 44 10.31 -2.40 5.01
C VAL A 44 11.20 -1.48 4.17
N THR A 45 11.97 -2.05 3.24
CA THR A 45 12.84 -1.26 2.36
C THR A 45 12.02 -0.31 1.49
N VAL A 46 10.93 -0.81 0.92
CA VAL A 46 10.03 0.01 0.08
C VAL A 46 9.29 1.05 0.92
N GLU A 47 8.80 0.72 2.12
CA GLU A 47 8.18 1.67 3.05
C GLU A 47 9.09 2.87 3.34
N GLN A 48 10.37 2.60 3.62
CA GLN A 48 11.37 3.65 3.83
C GLN A 48 11.58 4.52 2.59
N GLN A 49 11.64 3.93 1.39
CA GLN A 49 11.77 4.71 0.16
C GLN A 49 10.50 5.51 -0.16
N VAL A 50 9.31 4.99 0.13
CA VAL A 50 8.06 5.74 0.00
C VAL A 50 8.06 6.95 0.94
N ALA A 51 8.47 6.77 2.20
CA ALA A 51 8.58 7.87 3.15
C ALA A 51 9.56 8.95 2.64
N ARG A 52 10.73 8.54 2.14
CA ARG A 52 11.70 9.46 1.50
C ARG A 52 11.18 10.10 0.22
N TRP A 53 10.32 9.41 -0.53
CA TRP A 53 9.71 9.95 -1.74
C TRP A 53 8.69 11.06 -1.42
N LEU A 54 7.95 10.89 -0.32
CA LEU A 54 6.97 11.87 0.15
C LEU A 54 7.65 13.15 0.63
N ASP A 55 8.82 13.05 1.27
CA ASP A 55 9.66 14.21 1.62
C ASP A 55 10.27 14.88 0.37
N PRO A 56 9.94 16.15 0.08
CA PRO A 56 10.50 16.88 -1.06
C PRO A 56 12.03 16.93 -1.08
N ALA A 57 12.70 16.94 0.08
CA ALA A 57 14.16 17.03 0.17
C ALA A 57 14.86 15.75 -0.30
N THR A 58 14.22 14.59 -0.16
CA THR A 58 14.79 13.29 -0.50
C THR A 58 14.10 12.60 -1.68
N ARG A 59 13.11 13.26 -2.29
CA ARG A 59 12.27 12.68 -3.34
C ARG A 59 13.06 12.13 -4.52
N SER A 60 13.95 12.94 -5.10
CA SER A 60 14.70 12.55 -6.31
C SER A 60 15.62 11.35 -6.07
N ASP A 61 16.24 11.27 -4.88
CA ASP A 61 17.06 10.12 -4.50
C ASP A 61 16.20 8.85 -4.36
N ALA A 62 15.04 8.96 -3.70
CA ALA A 62 14.10 7.85 -3.55
C ALA A 62 13.56 7.37 -4.90
N GLU A 63 13.24 8.27 -5.83
CA GLU A 63 12.84 7.93 -7.20
C GLU A 63 13.91 7.12 -7.91
N THR A 64 15.16 7.56 -7.82
CA THR A 64 16.30 6.87 -8.45
C THR A 64 16.48 5.47 -7.87
N VAL A 65 16.39 5.33 -6.54
CA VAL A 65 16.49 4.03 -5.87
C VAL A 65 15.34 3.12 -6.28
N LEU A 66 14.10 3.60 -6.23
CA LEU A 66 12.92 2.79 -6.58
C LEU A 66 12.93 2.39 -8.05
N ALA A 67 13.29 3.30 -8.97
CA ALA A 67 13.43 2.98 -10.39
C ALA A 67 14.52 1.93 -10.64
N GLY A 68 15.66 2.03 -9.96
CA GLY A 68 16.74 1.03 -10.05
C GLY A 68 16.29 -0.38 -9.64
N ARG A 69 15.33 -0.50 -8.73
CA ARG A 69 14.76 -1.79 -8.31
C ARG A 69 13.86 -2.44 -9.36
N LEU A 70 13.30 -1.65 -10.28
CA LEU A 70 12.44 -2.15 -11.35
C LEU A 70 13.20 -2.77 -12.52
N ALA A 71 14.52 -2.52 -12.63
CA ALA A 71 15.34 -2.97 -13.75
C ALA A 71 15.48 -4.51 -13.86
N GLY A 72 15.11 -5.26 -12.83
CA GLY A 72 15.05 -6.72 -12.81
C GLY A 72 13.61 -7.23 -12.82
N ASP A 73 13.16 -7.76 -11.68
CA ASP A 73 11.76 -8.08 -11.45
C ASP A 73 11.08 -6.88 -10.79
N PRO A 74 10.13 -6.19 -11.46
CA PRO A 74 9.41 -5.06 -10.87
C PRO A 74 8.44 -5.49 -9.77
N MET A 75 8.09 -6.78 -9.69
CA MET A 75 6.95 -7.23 -8.91
C MET A 75 7.12 -7.11 -7.39
N PRO A 76 8.27 -7.42 -6.77
CA PRO A 76 8.47 -7.21 -5.34
C PRO A 76 8.23 -5.75 -4.91
N THR A 77 8.73 -4.80 -5.70
CA THR A 77 8.55 -3.37 -5.41
C THR A 77 7.10 -2.94 -5.62
N LEU A 78 6.47 -3.31 -6.73
CA LEU A 78 5.08 -2.94 -7.02
C LEU A 78 4.08 -3.58 -6.03
N ARG A 79 4.28 -4.85 -5.65
CA ARG A 79 3.48 -5.52 -4.61
C ARG A 79 3.65 -4.84 -3.26
N SER A 80 4.87 -4.45 -2.89
CA SER A 80 5.14 -3.71 -1.66
C SER A 80 4.36 -2.41 -1.60
N VAL A 81 4.42 -1.61 -2.67
CA VAL A 81 3.68 -0.34 -2.74
C VAL A 81 2.16 -0.58 -2.66
N CYS A 82 1.64 -1.59 -3.35
CA CYS A 82 0.22 -1.95 -3.27
C CYS A 82 -0.21 -2.41 -1.87
N TRP A 83 0.64 -3.17 -1.18
CA TRP A 83 0.41 -3.58 0.20
C TRP A 83 0.40 -2.38 1.14
N LEU A 84 1.29 -1.41 0.94
CA LEU A 84 1.30 -0.18 1.73
C LEU A 84 0.03 0.65 1.49
N ILE A 85 -0.42 0.77 0.23
CA ILE A 85 -1.71 1.43 -0.11
C ILE A 85 -2.87 0.74 0.61
N ALA A 86 -2.93 -0.59 0.58
CA ALA A 86 -3.92 -1.38 1.30
C ALA A 86 -3.87 -1.12 2.82
N SER A 87 -2.67 -1.09 3.40
CA SER A 87 -2.48 -0.83 4.83
C SER A 87 -2.98 0.56 5.24
N TRP A 88 -2.71 1.59 4.43
CA TRP A 88 -3.16 2.95 4.70
C TRP A 88 -4.66 3.12 4.51
N ALA A 89 -5.26 2.36 3.58
CA ALA A 89 -6.71 2.27 3.46
C ALA A 89 -7.35 1.63 4.71
N VAL A 90 -6.72 0.59 5.29
CA VAL A 90 -7.16 0.00 6.56
C VAL A 90 -7.03 1.00 7.71
N VAL A 91 -5.95 1.77 7.77
CA VAL A 91 -5.77 2.82 8.77
C VAL A 91 -6.89 3.87 8.69
N LEU A 92 -7.24 4.32 7.47
CA LEU A 92 -8.38 5.22 7.27
C LEU A 92 -9.71 4.57 7.65
N HIS A 93 -9.89 3.27 7.38
CA HIS A 93 -11.07 2.53 7.82
C HIS A 93 -11.21 2.58 9.35
N LEU A 94 -10.12 2.38 10.10
CA LEU A 94 -10.17 2.42 11.56
C LEU A 94 -10.70 3.78 12.06
N ARG A 95 -10.21 4.89 11.49
CA ARG A 95 -10.62 6.24 11.88
C ARG A 95 -12.02 6.61 11.41
N THR A 96 -12.32 6.40 10.13
CA THR A 96 -13.52 6.94 9.48
C THR A 96 -14.70 5.97 9.48
N GLY A 97 -14.43 4.66 9.58
CA GLY A 97 -15.42 3.60 9.43
C GLY A 97 -15.72 3.24 7.96
N ALA A 98 -15.20 3.98 6.97
CA ALA A 98 -15.36 3.64 5.55
C ALA A 98 -14.67 2.31 5.25
N ALA A 99 -15.27 1.44 4.44
CA ALA A 99 -14.65 0.14 4.14
C ALA A 99 -13.33 0.34 3.35
N PRO A 100 -12.28 -0.47 3.56
CA PRO A 100 -11.02 -0.32 2.82
C PRO A 100 -11.21 -0.37 1.30
N SER A 101 -12.10 -1.23 0.79
CA SER A 101 -12.45 -1.28 -0.62
C SER A 101 -13.05 0.04 -1.13
N GLU A 102 -13.93 0.68 -0.35
CA GLU A 102 -14.49 1.99 -0.69
C GLU A 102 -13.43 3.09 -0.71
N VAL A 103 -12.46 3.03 0.20
CA VAL A 103 -11.30 3.95 0.20
C VAL A 103 -10.48 3.75 -1.07
N LEU A 104 -10.20 2.50 -1.45
CA LEU A 104 -9.50 2.18 -2.70
C LEU A 104 -10.26 2.64 -3.94
N ASP A 105 -11.58 2.45 -3.97
CA ASP A 105 -12.45 2.90 -5.07
C ASP A 105 -12.52 4.42 -5.21
N ARG A 106 -12.20 5.15 -4.15
CA ARG A 106 -12.10 6.62 -4.14
C ARG A 106 -10.68 7.13 -4.41
N LEU A 107 -9.66 6.25 -4.50
CA LEU A 107 -8.31 6.65 -4.89
C LEU A 107 -8.33 7.20 -6.31
N THR A 108 -8.33 8.51 -6.43
CA THR A 108 -8.30 9.19 -7.71
C THR A 108 -7.15 10.19 -7.68
N LEU A 109 -6.37 10.22 -8.75
CA LEU A 109 -5.41 11.29 -8.96
C LEU A 109 -6.10 12.39 -9.79
N CYS A 110 -6.19 13.60 -9.25
CA CYS A 110 -6.61 14.79 -9.99
C CYS A 110 -5.36 15.46 -10.59
N GLY A 111 -4.82 14.88 -11.67
CA GLY A 111 -3.74 15.50 -12.42
C GLY A 111 -4.22 16.72 -13.22
N ILE A 112 -3.33 17.69 -13.44
CA ILE A 112 -3.58 18.92 -14.22
C ILE A 112 -3.99 18.68 -15.68
N TRP A 113 -3.85 17.44 -16.18
CA TRP A 113 -4.21 17.02 -17.55
C TRP A 113 -5.38 16.04 -17.60
N ARG A 114 -6.27 16.03 -16.60
CA ARG A 114 -7.53 15.28 -16.64
C ARG A 114 -8.68 16.19 -17.10
N GLY A 115 -9.51 15.69 -18.01
CA GLY A 115 -10.68 16.40 -18.51
C GLY A 115 -10.90 16.22 -20.02
N PRO A 116 -12.04 16.70 -20.53
CA PRO A 116 -12.50 16.45 -21.91
C PRO A 116 -11.55 16.97 -23.00
N GLN A 117 -10.55 17.77 -22.63
CA GLN A 117 -9.54 18.32 -23.53
C GLN A 117 -8.34 17.36 -23.75
N ALA A 118 -8.22 16.27 -22.99
CA ALA A 118 -7.14 15.28 -23.11
C ALA A 118 -7.62 13.84 -22.80
N PRO A 119 -8.59 13.29 -23.57
CA PRO A 119 -9.28 12.04 -23.26
C PRO A 119 -8.36 10.80 -23.27
N GLU A 120 -7.33 10.77 -24.11
CA GLU A 120 -6.38 9.65 -24.17
C GLU A 120 -5.51 9.58 -22.91
N THR A 121 -5.01 10.73 -22.46
CA THR A 121 -4.27 10.88 -21.21
C THR A 121 -5.12 10.46 -20.02
N GLU A 122 -6.38 10.91 -19.97
CA GLU A 122 -7.34 10.52 -18.94
C GLU A 122 -7.53 8.99 -18.87
N ARG A 123 -7.68 8.34 -20.03
CA ARG A 123 -7.81 6.87 -20.11
C ARG A 123 -6.59 6.14 -19.59
N ILE A 124 -5.38 6.66 -19.83
CA ILE A 124 -4.13 6.08 -19.29
C ILE A 124 -4.11 6.21 -17.77
N TRP A 125 -4.48 7.37 -17.22
CA TRP A 125 -4.54 7.56 -15.76
C TRP A 125 -5.58 6.65 -15.10
N GLU A 126 -6.74 6.46 -15.72
CA GLU A 126 -7.76 5.53 -15.23
C GLU A 126 -7.27 4.09 -15.26
N LEU A 127 -6.62 3.69 -16.35
CA LEU A 127 -6.00 2.36 -16.47
C LEU A 127 -4.97 2.13 -15.35
N LEU A 128 -4.03 3.05 -15.16
CA LEU A 128 -3.03 2.94 -14.11
C LEU A 128 -3.68 2.91 -12.72
N THR A 129 -4.67 3.76 -12.47
CA THR A 129 -5.42 3.77 -11.20
C THR A 129 -6.11 2.43 -10.95
N ALA A 130 -6.77 1.86 -11.97
CA ALA A 130 -7.42 0.57 -11.86
C ALA A 130 -6.43 -0.56 -11.56
N GLN A 131 -5.22 -0.52 -12.14
CA GLN A 131 -4.18 -1.51 -11.85
C GLN A 131 -3.63 -1.39 -10.42
N VAL A 132 -3.38 -0.17 -9.94
CA VAL A 132 -2.97 0.05 -8.55
C VAL A 132 -4.05 -0.42 -7.57
N ARG A 133 -5.32 -0.13 -7.86
CA ARG A 133 -6.46 -0.63 -7.05
C ARG A 133 -6.53 -2.15 -7.05
N THR A 134 -6.33 -2.79 -8.21
CA THR A 134 -6.30 -4.26 -8.33
C THR A 134 -5.18 -4.84 -7.47
N GLY A 135 -3.97 -4.27 -7.52
CA GLY A 135 -2.85 -4.72 -6.67
C GLY A 135 -3.11 -4.51 -5.18
N ALA A 136 -3.66 -3.35 -4.79
CA ALA A 136 -4.02 -3.09 -3.40
C ALA A 136 -5.15 -4.00 -2.90
N LEU A 137 -6.15 -4.29 -3.74
CA LEU A 137 -7.22 -5.22 -3.42
C LEU A 137 -6.68 -6.65 -3.26
N ALA A 138 -5.75 -7.09 -4.13
CA ALA A 138 -5.07 -8.38 -3.97
C ALA A 138 -4.34 -8.48 -2.63
N ALA A 139 -3.71 -7.40 -2.17
CA ALA A 139 -3.07 -7.35 -0.86
C ALA A 139 -4.08 -7.38 0.30
N LEU A 140 -5.26 -6.76 0.14
CA LEU A 140 -6.34 -6.80 1.14
C LEU A 140 -6.94 -8.20 1.28
N THR A 141 -7.23 -8.86 0.16
CA THR A 141 -8.07 -10.07 0.14
C THR A 141 -7.30 -11.38 0.05
N ASP A 142 -6.01 -11.35 -0.32
CA ASP A 142 -5.23 -12.55 -0.68
C ASP A 142 -5.84 -13.33 -1.86
N ASP A 143 -6.73 -12.70 -2.64
CA ASP A 143 -7.41 -13.35 -3.75
C ASP A 143 -6.43 -13.67 -4.88
N VAL A 144 -6.25 -14.96 -5.15
CA VAL A 144 -5.30 -15.47 -6.15
C VAL A 144 -5.63 -14.96 -7.56
N GLY A 145 -6.93 -14.80 -7.88
CA GLY A 145 -7.37 -14.29 -9.17
C GLY A 145 -6.93 -12.84 -9.39
N THR A 146 -7.19 -11.98 -8.40
CA THR A 146 -6.83 -10.56 -8.38
C THR A 146 -5.31 -10.39 -8.39
N ALA A 147 -4.58 -11.18 -7.60
CA ALA A 147 -3.12 -11.18 -7.58
C ALA A 147 -2.53 -11.58 -8.96
N THR A 148 -3.11 -12.58 -9.61
CA THR A 148 -2.70 -13.03 -10.95
C THR A 148 -2.99 -11.95 -12.00
N ALA A 149 -4.15 -11.31 -11.94
CA ALA A 149 -4.52 -10.21 -12.84
C ALA A 149 -3.54 -9.02 -12.72
N PHE A 150 -3.20 -8.63 -11.48
CA PHE A 150 -2.23 -7.58 -11.23
C PHE A 150 -0.84 -7.93 -11.78
N ARG A 151 -0.36 -9.16 -11.52
CA ARG A 151 0.93 -9.64 -12.04
C ARG A 151 0.95 -9.63 -13.58
N ALA A 152 -0.13 -10.09 -14.21
CA ALA A 152 -0.25 -10.10 -15.67
C ALA A 152 -0.21 -8.68 -16.26
N ALA A 153 -0.84 -7.71 -15.60
CA ALA A 153 -0.80 -6.31 -16.02
C ALA A 153 0.57 -5.67 -15.82
N ALA A 154 1.26 -5.96 -14.72
CA ALA A 154 2.60 -5.44 -14.44
C ALA A 154 3.66 -5.93 -15.46
N HIS A 155 3.48 -7.12 -16.04
CA HIS A 155 4.37 -7.69 -17.07
C HIS A 155 3.89 -7.44 -18.51
N THR A 156 3.09 -6.41 -18.74
CA THR A 156 2.76 -6.01 -20.12
C THR A 156 4.04 -5.71 -20.92
N ARG A 157 4.02 -5.96 -22.23
CA ARG A 157 5.19 -5.78 -23.12
C ARG A 157 5.50 -4.30 -23.44
N VAL A 158 4.92 -3.37 -22.69
CA VAL A 158 5.12 -1.93 -22.90
C VAL A 158 6.33 -1.51 -22.07
N ALA A 159 7.39 -1.07 -22.75
CA ALA A 159 8.59 -0.57 -22.08
C ALA A 159 8.24 0.65 -21.20
N GLY A 160 8.81 0.72 -20.00
CA GLY A 160 8.55 1.81 -19.06
C GLY A 160 7.25 1.68 -18.25
N TYR A 161 6.45 0.63 -18.49
CA TYR A 161 5.14 0.49 -17.84
C TYR A 161 5.24 0.33 -16.32
N ALA A 162 6.20 -0.45 -15.83
CA ALA A 162 6.40 -0.66 -14.39
C ALA A 162 6.79 0.64 -13.69
N GLU A 163 7.62 1.47 -14.33
CA GLU A 163 8.04 2.79 -13.87
C GLU A 163 6.86 3.75 -13.81
N CYS A 164 6.02 3.79 -14.84
CA CYS A 164 4.79 4.57 -14.84
C CYS A 164 3.82 4.11 -13.75
N LEU A 165 3.65 2.80 -13.56
CA LEU A 165 2.78 2.24 -12.54
C LEU A 165 3.29 2.54 -11.13
N LEU A 166 4.59 2.43 -10.90
CA LEU A 166 5.23 2.81 -9.63
C LEU A 166 5.02 4.30 -9.35
N HIS A 167 5.37 5.18 -10.30
CA HIS A 167 5.22 6.63 -10.12
C HIS A 167 3.76 7.00 -9.83
N HIS A 168 2.81 6.40 -10.57
CA HIS A 168 1.39 6.61 -10.33
C HIS A 168 0.96 6.14 -8.93
N SER A 169 1.48 5.00 -8.48
CA SER A 169 1.21 4.48 -7.14
C SER A 169 1.72 5.43 -6.06
N LEU A 170 2.93 5.99 -6.22
CA LEU A 170 3.52 6.96 -5.29
C LEU A 170 2.70 8.26 -5.23
N MET A 171 2.21 8.74 -6.37
CA MET A 171 1.29 9.89 -6.42
C MET A 171 -0.01 9.62 -5.66
N LEU A 172 -0.61 8.43 -5.83
CA LEU A 172 -1.79 8.02 -5.06
C LEU A 172 -1.50 7.91 -3.57
N MET A 173 -0.32 7.38 -3.19
CA MET A 173 0.12 7.34 -1.80
C MET A 173 0.28 8.76 -1.23
N SER A 174 0.79 9.73 -1.98
CA SER A 174 0.84 11.12 -1.52
C SER A 174 -0.54 11.69 -1.24
N SER A 175 -1.53 11.42 -2.10
CA SER A 175 -2.91 11.84 -1.83
C SER A 175 -3.50 11.15 -0.60
N LEU A 176 -3.20 9.86 -0.43
CA LEU A 176 -3.64 9.08 0.72
C LEU A 176 -2.98 9.58 2.03
N TRP A 177 -1.71 9.95 1.98
CA TRP A 177 -0.98 10.56 3.09
C TRP A 177 -1.61 11.87 3.55
N LEU A 178 -1.92 12.77 2.61
CA LEU A 178 -2.63 14.01 2.92
C LEU A 178 -4.01 13.75 3.52
N THR A 179 -4.71 12.71 3.04
CA THR A 179 -6.02 12.31 3.57
C THR A 179 -5.90 11.78 5.01
N LEU A 180 -4.90 10.94 5.30
CA LEU A 180 -4.57 10.52 6.67
C LEU A 180 -4.33 11.72 7.58
N GLY A 181 -3.49 12.67 7.13
CA GLY A 181 -3.19 13.89 7.87
C GLY A 181 -4.42 14.75 8.15
N ALA A 182 -5.34 14.88 7.17
CA ALA A 182 -6.61 15.59 7.33
C ALA A 182 -7.53 14.95 8.38
N HIS A 183 -7.33 13.66 8.69
CA HIS A 183 -8.03 12.93 9.74
C HIS A 183 -7.22 12.81 11.05
N GLY A 184 -6.10 13.53 11.16
CA GLY A 184 -5.24 13.54 12.35
C GLY A 184 -4.48 12.23 12.56
N LEU A 185 -4.12 11.55 11.47
CA LEU A 185 -3.32 10.32 11.47
C LEU A 185 -1.98 10.61 10.80
N GLU A 186 -0.91 10.12 11.40
CA GLU A 186 0.38 9.99 10.71
C GLU A 186 0.43 8.62 10.02
N PRO A 187 1.05 8.50 8.82
CA PRO A 187 1.32 7.20 8.23
C PRO A 187 2.02 6.31 9.24
N PRO A 188 1.48 5.14 9.55
CA PRO A 188 2.21 4.23 10.40
C PRO A 188 3.41 3.66 9.63
N ASP A 189 4.52 3.47 10.33
CA ASP A 189 5.60 2.57 9.91
C ASP A 189 5.10 1.12 10.05
N VAL A 190 4.09 0.76 9.25
CA VAL A 190 3.36 -0.51 9.36
C VAL A 190 4.30 -1.69 9.16
N ALA A 191 5.06 -1.68 8.06
CA ALA A 191 5.93 -2.79 7.71
C ALA A 191 7.09 -2.91 8.70
N ALA A 192 7.73 -1.79 9.06
CA ALA A 192 8.80 -1.79 10.05
C ALA A 192 8.31 -2.25 11.43
N THR A 193 7.11 -1.84 11.84
CA THR A 193 6.52 -2.30 13.11
C THR A 193 6.24 -3.80 13.08
N LEU A 194 5.64 -4.32 12.00
CA LEU A 194 5.45 -5.77 11.84
C LEU A 194 6.78 -6.51 11.91
N ALA A 195 7.82 -6.03 11.22
CA ALA A 195 9.14 -6.65 11.21
C ALA A 195 9.78 -6.74 12.60
N VAL A 196 9.56 -5.75 13.46
CA VAL A 196 10.12 -5.70 14.82
C VAL A 196 9.38 -6.63 15.78
N TYR A 197 8.05 -6.65 15.73
CA TYR A 197 7.23 -7.31 16.76
C TYR A 197 6.72 -8.69 16.36
N THR A 198 6.97 -9.13 15.13
CA THR A 198 6.48 -10.43 14.64
C THR A 198 7.56 -11.23 13.93
N HIS A 199 7.42 -12.55 13.95
CA HIS A 199 8.31 -13.49 13.27
C HIS A 199 7.56 -14.19 12.15
N ASP A 200 8.28 -14.78 11.19
CA ASP A 200 7.65 -15.62 10.17
C ASP A 200 6.94 -16.80 10.85
N GLY A 201 5.62 -16.91 10.63
CA GLY A 201 4.79 -17.99 11.13
C GLY A 201 4.37 -18.92 9.99
N PHE A 202 4.41 -20.23 10.23
CA PHE A 202 4.03 -21.24 9.23
C PHE A 202 2.50 -21.40 9.09
N ASP A 203 1.74 -21.10 10.15
CA ASP A 203 0.27 -21.13 10.14
C ASP A 203 -0.29 -19.70 9.99
N ARG A 204 -0.50 -19.28 8.74
CA ARG A 204 -0.96 -17.92 8.41
C ARG A 204 -2.50 -17.86 8.33
N PRO A 205 -3.15 -16.82 8.88
CA PRO A 205 -4.53 -16.49 8.53
C PRO A 205 -4.65 -15.98 7.08
N GLN A 206 -5.78 -16.25 6.41
CA GLN A 206 -6.08 -15.69 5.09
C GLN A 206 -6.16 -14.15 5.15
N GLY A 207 -5.55 -13.47 4.17
CA GLY A 207 -5.51 -12.00 4.11
C GLY A 207 -4.41 -11.38 4.97
N SER A 208 -3.78 -10.31 4.46
CA SER A 208 -2.87 -9.49 5.28
C SER A 208 -3.62 -8.59 6.28
N PHE A 209 -4.93 -8.42 6.09
CA PHE A 209 -5.76 -7.50 6.85
C PHE A 209 -7.11 -8.12 7.17
N ARG A 210 -7.53 -8.04 8.44
CA ARG A 210 -8.88 -8.47 8.86
C ARG A 210 -9.41 -7.59 10.00
N PRO A 211 -10.71 -7.28 10.03
CA PRO A 211 -11.28 -6.53 11.14
C PRO A 211 -11.21 -7.32 12.45
N LEU A 212 -11.01 -6.60 13.56
CA LEU A 212 -11.17 -7.09 14.92
C LEU A 212 -12.35 -6.32 15.52
N GLY A 213 -13.34 -7.05 16.04
CA GLY A 213 -14.70 -6.58 16.33
C GLY A 213 -14.84 -5.27 17.09
#